data_AF-A0A3D4CSA3-F1
#
_entry.id   AF-A0A3D4CSA3-F1
#
_cell.length_a   1.000
_cell.length_b   1.000
_cell.length_c   1.000
_cell.angle_alpha   90.00
_cell.angle_beta   90.00
_cell.angle_gamma   90.00
#
_symmetry.space_group_name_H-M   'P 1'
#
loop_
_entity.id
_entity.type
_entity.pdbx_description
1 polymer ?
#
loop_
_entity_poly.entity_id
_entity_poly.type
_entity_poly.pdbx_seq_one_letter_code
_entity_poly.pdbx_strand_id
1 'polypeptide(L)'
;MGRPCRVCSRISRAAESRGSKARPRGRKRPRPPVRRSWEQEEEHDGLDLPDDDFDYDDFVAREFGGRGRRGLIRVRWYWWITALSLVVILILLSVRGFW
;
A
#
# COMPACT_ATOMS: atom_id res chain seq x y z
N MET A 1 -12.10 79.82 20.35
CA MET A 1 -12.40 78.48 19.82
C MET A 1 -11.10 77.80 19.41
N GLY A 2 -10.63 76.84 20.21
CA GLY A 2 -9.33 76.18 20.02
C GLY A 2 -9.31 75.27 18.80
N ARG A 3 -8.23 75.37 18.01
CA ARG A 3 -7.97 74.50 16.85
C ARG A 3 -7.73 73.08 17.36
N PRO A 4 -8.32 72.03 16.76
CA PRO A 4 -8.05 70.67 17.19
C PRO A 4 -6.56 70.33 16.99
N CYS A 5 -5.93 69.79 18.02
CA CYS A 5 -4.53 69.38 18.00
C CYS A 5 -4.25 68.42 16.82
N ARG A 6 -3.21 68.72 16.00
CA ARG A 6 -2.79 67.90 14.84
C ARG A 6 -2.56 66.42 15.18
N VAL A 7 -2.29 66.11 16.44
CA VAL A 7 -2.00 64.75 16.91
C VAL A 7 -3.26 63.87 16.92
N CYS A 8 -4.42 64.35 17.37
CA CYS A 8 -5.64 63.51 17.47
C CYS A 8 -6.22 63.13 16.10
N SER A 9 -6.11 63.99 15.08
CA SER A 9 -6.57 63.68 13.71
C SER A 9 -5.67 62.69 12.94
N ARG A 10 -4.44 62.46 13.44
CA ARG A 10 -3.49 61.51 12.82
C ARG A 10 -3.75 60.09 13.33
N ILE A 11 -4.23 59.94 14.56
CA ILE A 11 -4.47 58.63 15.17
C ILE A 11 -5.70 57.94 14.54
N SER A 12 -6.77 58.67 14.25
CA SER A 12 -7.97 58.10 13.60
C SER A 12 -7.77 57.69 12.14
N ARG A 13 -6.85 58.34 11.41
CA ARG A 13 -6.43 57.90 10.06
C ARG A 13 -5.41 56.76 10.07
N ALA A 14 -4.67 56.58 11.17
CA ALA A 14 -3.74 55.47 11.32
C ALA A 14 -4.46 54.14 11.66
N ALA A 15 -5.69 54.19 12.17
CA ALA A 15 -6.49 53.01 12.48
C ALA A 15 -7.11 52.32 11.24
N GLU A 16 -7.23 53.02 10.09
CA GLU A 16 -8.00 52.55 8.92
C GLU A 16 -7.12 52.01 7.76
N SER A 17 -5.84 51.70 7.99
CA SER A 17 -5.03 51.04 6.95
C SER A 17 -3.89 50.22 7.53
N ARG A 18 -4.25 49.02 7.99
CA ARG A 18 -3.48 47.80 7.75
C ARG A 18 -4.26 46.67 8.39
N GLY A 19 -5.22 46.14 7.63
CA GLY A 19 -5.78 44.83 7.94
C GLY A 19 -4.64 43.86 8.18
N SER A 20 -4.65 43.21 9.34
CA SER A 20 -3.77 42.07 9.62
C SER A 20 -4.06 41.02 8.55
N LYS A 21 -3.28 41.01 7.46
CA LYS A 21 -3.28 39.89 6.53
C LYS A 21 -2.81 38.68 7.33
N ALA A 22 -3.74 37.77 7.62
CA ALA A 22 -3.41 36.46 8.13
C ALA A 22 -2.35 35.85 7.22
N ARG A 23 -1.16 35.57 7.77
CA ARG A 23 -0.09 34.91 7.03
C ARG A 23 -0.63 33.53 6.63
N PRO A 24 -0.60 33.15 5.34
CA PRO A 24 -1.06 31.82 4.95
C PRO A 24 -0.21 30.81 5.72
N ARG A 25 -0.86 29.83 6.37
CA ARG A 25 -0.16 28.71 7.00
C ARG A 25 0.68 28.07 5.91
N GLY A 26 2.00 28.26 5.99
CA GLY A 26 2.92 27.64 5.06
C GLY A 26 2.66 26.15 5.05
N ARG A 27 2.42 25.59 3.85
CA ARG A 27 2.30 24.13 3.67
C ARG A 27 3.52 23.51 4.34
N LYS A 28 3.32 22.69 5.37
CA LYS A 28 4.42 21.91 5.93
C LYS A 28 4.96 21.08 4.78
N ARG A 29 6.24 21.31 4.43
CA ARG A 29 6.91 20.49 3.43
C ARG A 29 6.78 19.03 3.90
N PRO A 30 6.40 18.09 3.01
CA PRO A 30 6.40 16.68 3.39
C PRO A 30 7.79 16.33 3.93
N ARG A 31 7.82 15.63 5.07
CA ARG A 31 9.10 15.08 5.55
C ARG A 31 9.61 14.13 4.47
N PRO A 32 10.92 14.15 4.17
CA PRO A 32 11.49 13.13 3.29
C PRO A 32 11.14 11.76 3.88
N PRO A 33 10.80 10.77 3.03
CA PRO A 33 10.50 9.43 3.50
C PRO A 33 11.68 8.93 4.35
N VAL A 34 11.36 8.35 5.50
CA VAL A 34 12.38 7.70 6.35
C VAL A 34 12.76 6.42 5.63
N ARG A 35 13.99 6.41 5.12
CA ARG A 35 14.60 5.24 4.49
C ARG A 35 14.52 4.04 5.41
N ARG A 36 14.07 2.91 4.85
CA ARG A 36 13.90 1.68 5.62
C ARG A 36 15.25 1.02 5.82
N SER A 37 15.43 0.28 6.91
CA SER A 37 16.70 -0.39 7.23
C SER A 37 17.18 -1.41 6.18
N TRP A 38 16.31 -1.76 5.22
CA TRP A 38 16.56 -2.72 4.15
C TRP A 38 16.62 -2.06 2.77
N GLU A 39 16.43 -0.75 2.66
CA GLU A 39 16.62 -0.02 1.40
C GLU A 39 18.13 0.20 1.19
N GLN A 40 18.66 -0.29 0.07
CA GLN A 40 20.03 -0.04 -0.35
C GLN A 40 20.15 1.32 -1.06
N GLU A 41 21.33 1.91 -1.03
CA GLU A 41 21.61 3.19 -1.70
C GLU A 41 21.65 2.97 -3.22
N GLU A 42 20.90 3.79 -3.99
CA GLU A 42 20.79 3.69 -5.47
C GLU A 42 22.17 3.71 -6.18
N GLU A 43 23.20 4.26 -5.53
CA GLU A 43 24.58 4.31 -6.03
C GLU A 43 25.23 2.92 -6.15
N HIS A 44 24.68 1.89 -5.50
CA HIS A 44 25.14 0.51 -5.56
C HIS A 44 24.25 -0.41 -6.39
N ASP A 45 23.25 0.14 -7.10
CA ASP A 45 22.41 -0.60 -8.04
C ASP A 45 23.11 -0.81 -9.42
N GLY A 46 24.46 -0.87 -9.40
CA GLY A 46 25.30 -1.15 -10.55
C GLY A 46 25.33 -2.62 -10.91
N LEU A 47 24.16 -3.22 -11.10
CA LEU A 47 24.08 -4.42 -11.91
C LEU A 47 24.41 -4.00 -13.34
N ASP A 48 25.35 -4.68 -14.00
CA ASP A 48 25.57 -4.59 -15.47
C ASP A 48 24.41 -5.27 -16.20
N LEU A 49 23.20 -4.97 -15.75
CA LEU A 49 21.97 -5.32 -16.42
C LEU A 49 21.85 -4.32 -17.58
N PRO A 50 21.50 -4.80 -18.78
CA PRO A 50 21.18 -3.91 -19.88
C PRO A 50 20.18 -2.85 -19.41
N ASP A 51 20.32 -1.59 -19.86
CA ASP A 51 19.36 -0.50 -19.61
C ASP A 51 17.94 -0.78 -20.14
N ASP A 52 17.70 -1.99 -20.67
CA ASP A 52 16.42 -2.46 -21.17
C ASP A 52 15.52 -2.80 -19.97
N ASP A 53 14.36 -2.16 -19.89
CA ASP A 53 13.36 -2.43 -18.85
C ASP A 53 13.01 -3.93 -18.88
N PHE A 54 13.36 -4.66 -17.81
CA PHE A 54 13.01 -6.07 -17.69
C PHE A 54 11.48 -6.22 -17.71
N ASP A 55 10.94 -6.76 -18.81
CA ASP A 55 9.51 -7.03 -18.95
C ASP A 55 9.11 -8.22 -18.07
N TYR A 56 8.72 -7.90 -16.84
CA TYR A 56 8.23 -8.87 -15.86
C TYR A 56 7.00 -9.64 -16.39
N ASP A 57 6.13 -8.98 -17.15
CA ASP A 57 4.91 -9.60 -17.68
C ASP A 57 5.25 -10.61 -18.80
N ASP A 58 6.21 -10.31 -19.69
CA ASP A 58 6.72 -11.27 -20.69
C ASP A 58 7.38 -12.47 -20.01
N PHE A 59 8.24 -12.24 -19.02
CA PHE A 59 8.90 -13.33 -18.30
C PHE A 59 7.89 -14.26 -17.62
N VAL A 60 6.89 -13.68 -16.94
CA VAL A 60 5.83 -14.46 -16.29
C VAL A 60 4.99 -15.21 -17.33
N ALA A 61 4.63 -14.57 -18.44
CA ALA A 61 3.86 -15.20 -19.51
C ALA A 61 4.63 -16.35 -20.18
N ARG A 62 5.92 -16.16 -20.44
CA ARG A 62 6.82 -17.12 -21.10
C ARG A 62 7.14 -18.33 -20.21
N GLU A 63 7.46 -18.11 -18.94
CA GLU A 63 7.86 -19.18 -18.01
C GLU A 63 6.67 -19.86 -17.33
N PHE A 64 5.64 -19.08 -16.96
CA PHE A 64 4.53 -19.56 -16.12
C PHE A 64 3.16 -19.54 -16.85
N GLY A 65 3.00 -18.76 -17.91
CA GLY A 65 1.72 -18.57 -18.62
C GLY A 65 1.19 -19.81 -19.34
N GLY A 66 2.03 -20.79 -19.67
CA GLY A 66 1.62 -22.00 -20.41
C GLY A 66 0.82 -23.04 -19.59
N ARG A 67 0.79 -22.92 -18.26
CA ARG A 67 0.30 -23.99 -17.35
C ARG A 67 -0.84 -23.58 -16.41
N GLY A 68 -1.22 -22.31 -16.39
CA GLY A 68 -2.07 -21.74 -15.32
C GLY A 68 -3.53 -22.19 -15.23
N ARG A 69 -4.10 -22.93 -16.20
CA ARG A 69 -5.54 -23.32 -16.13
C ARG A 69 -5.90 -24.71 -16.68
N ARG A 70 -4.95 -25.64 -16.77
CA ARG A 70 -5.22 -26.99 -17.34
C ARG A 70 -5.31 -28.14 -16.35
N GLY A 71 -5.43 -27.84 -15.07
CA GLY A 71 -5.70 -28.86 -14.08
C GLY A 71 -6.61 -28.30 -13.00
N LEU A 72 -7.92 -28.21 -13.26
CA LEU A 72 -8.83 -28.53 -12.17
C LEU A 72 -8.30 -29.84 -11.61
N ILE A 73 -7.87 -29.84 -10.35
CA ILE A 73 -7.30 -31.00 -9.66
C ILE A 73 -8.40 -32.07 -9.73
N ARG A 74 -8.35 -32.89 -10.77
CA ARG A 74 -9.37 -33.88 -11.05
C ARG A 74 -8.98 -35.01 -10.13
N VAL A 75 -9.53 -34.96 -8.91
CA VAL A 75 -9.36 -35.98 -7.89
C VAL A 75 -9.66 -37.31 -8.57
N ARG A 76 -8.62 -38.11 -8.74
CA ARG A 76 -8.68 -39.35 -9.53
C ARG A 76 -9.65 -40.30 -8.82
N TRP A 77 -10.48 -41.02 -9.57
CA TRP A 77 -11.63 -41.75 -9.03
C TRP A 77 -11.29 -42.72 -7.87
N TYR A 78 -10.08 -43.27 -7.85
CA TYR A 78 -9.63 -44.10 -6.73
C TYR A 78 -9.56 -43.35 -5.39
N TRP A 79 -9.24 -42.05 -5.39
CA TRP A 79 -9.21 -41.24 -4.17
C TRP A 79 -10.60 -41.08 -3.54
N TRP A 80 -11.65 -41.04 -4.38
CA TRP A 80 -13.04 -41.07 -3.90
C TRP A 80 -13.37 -42.40 -3.21
N ILE A 81 -12.93 -43.53 -3.79
CA ILE A 81 -13.11 -44.84 -3.18
C ILE A 81 -12.36 -44.92 -1.84
N THR A 82 -11.11 -44.46 -1.80
CA THR A 82 -10.31 -44.45 -0.58
C THR A 82 -11.00 -43.61 0.51
N ALA A 83 -11.43 -42.39 0.20
CA ALA A 83 -12.15 -41.53 1.13
C ALA A 83 -13.44 -42.19 1.63
N LEU A 84 -14.24 -42.78 0.74
CA LEU A 84 -15.47 -43.48 1.11
C LEU A 84 -15.19 -44.70 2.00
N SER A 85 -14.14 -45.47 1.70
CA SER A 85 -13.75 -46.64 2.49
C SER A 85 -13.34 -46.26 3.91
N LEU A 86 -12.56 -45.18 4.07
CA LEU A 86 -12.15 -44.65 5.38
C LEU A 86 -13.36 -44.24 6.23
N VAL A 87 -14.32 -43.54 5.62
CA VAL A 87 -15.56 -43.12 6.31
C VAL A 87 -16.38 -44.33 6.74
N VAL A 88 -16.56 -45.33 5.88
CA VAL A 88 -17.30 -46.55 6.21
C VAL A 88 -16.63 -47.32 7.36
N ILE A 89 -15.30 -47.48 7.31
CA ILE A 89 -14.53 -48.14 8.38
C ILE A 89 -14.71 -47.39 9.70
N LEU A 90 -14.60 -46.06 9.69
CA LEU A 90 -14.78 -45.24 10.89
C LEU A 90 -16.17 -45.45 11.50
N ILE A 91 -17.23 -45.39 10.68
CA ILE A 91 -18.61 -45.61 11.13
C ILE A 91 -18.77 -47.01 11.70
N LEU A 92 -18.23 -48.04 11.04
CA LEU A 92 -18.29 -49.42 11.52
C LEU A 92 -17.58 -49.57 12.86
N LEU A 93 -16.40 -48.98 13.03
CA LEU A 93 -15.66 -49.01 14.31
C LEU A 93 -16.44 -48.29 15.42
N SER A 94 -17.05 -47.14 15.11
CA SER A 94 -17.86 -46.38 16.07
C SER A 94 -19.13 -47.12 16.48
N VAL A 95 -19.88 -47.69 15.52
CA VAL A 95 -21.14 -48.41 15.80
C VAL A 95 -20.90 -49.75 16.47
N ARG A 96 -19.77 -50.40 16.19
CA ARG A 96 -19.41 -51.69 16.77
C ARG A 96 -18.85 -51.60 18.19
N GLY A 97 -18.91 -50.40 18.79
CA GLY A 97 -18.60 -50.20 20.21
C GLY A 97 -17.11 -50.28 20.51
N PHE A 98 -16.25 -49.80 19.61
CA PHE A 98 -14.82 -49.66 19.90
C PHE A 98 -14.51 -48.47 20.85
N TRP A 99 -15.53 -47.95 21.54
CA TRP A 99 -15.42 -46.93 22.60
C TRP A 99 -16.06 -47.46 23.87
#